data_AF-A0A2V6HFA2-F1
#
_entry.id   AF-A0A2V6HFA2-F1
#
_cell.length_a   1.000
_cell.length_b   1.000
_cell.length_c   1.000
_cell.angle_alpha   90.00
_cell.angle_beta   90.00
_cell.angle_gamma   90.00
#
_symmetry.space_group_name_H-M   'P 1'
#
loop_
_entity.id
_entity.type
_entity.pdbx_description
1 polymer ?
#
loop_
_entity_poly.entity_id
_entity_poly.type
_entity_poly.pdbx_seq_one_letter_code
_entity_poly.pdbx_strand_id
1 'polypeptide(L)'
;MEIRPNEVLWTVDVGVAGLEKVVRLPAGELELTEAQLQAARSDIIAYLLECLKVDINGNSVEAEAGALEPVYASGPTGQKYISYARQHFQFPSTAEVKRVQLSSALFFTVIRNHQAAVIVSWRGVQKVYNKYGPYQLDLTFARLNPTILGTAVEFILWGMHHIFVGYDHIAFLMALLLAAQRLRDMVRVVTSFTVAHSITLLLAALDLIRLPGAMTESLIAA
;
A
#
# COMPACT_ATOMS: atom_id res chain seq x y z
N MET A 1 -10.03 21.46 10.74
CA MET A 1 -8.69 21.42 11.34
C MET A 1 -7.70 21.75 10.23
N GLU A 2 -7.16 22.97 10.22
CA GLU A 2 -6.20 23.41 9.19
C GLU A 2 -4.87 22.67 9.41
N ILE A 3 -4.52 21.78 8.48
CA ILE A 3 -3.23 21.08 8.50
C ILE A 3 -2.16 22.10 8.11
N ARG A 4 -1.22 22.41 9.00
CA ARG A 4 -0.13 23.35 8.69
C ARG A 4 0.74 22.77 7.57
N PRO A 5 1.32 23.61 6.69
CA PRO A 5 2.12 23.15 5.54
C PRO A 5 3.38 22.34 5.91
N ASN A 6 3.81 22.40 7.18
CA ASN A 6 4.98 21.70 7.72
C ASN A 6 4.62 20.48 8.59
N GLU A 7 3.34 20.15 8.73
CA GLU A 7 2.89 19.01 9.52
C GLU A 7 2.47 17.87 8.58
N VAL A 8 2.82 16.65 8.96
CA VAL A 8 2.29 15.45 8.32
C VAL A 8 1.35 14.79 9.30
N LEU A 9 0.09 14.64 8.88
CA LEU A 9 -0.92 13.94 9.67
C LEU A 9 -0.97 12.49 9.21
N TRP A 10 -0.74 11.59 10.14
CA TRP A 10 -0.76 10.16 9.88
C TRP A 10 -1.96 9.55 10.57
N THR A 11 -2.69 8.74 9.83
CA THR A 11 -3.83 8.00 10.34
C THR A 11 -3.55 6.52 10.13
N VAL A 12 -3.48 5.79 11.23
CA VAL A 12 -3.23 4.35 11.19
C VAL A 12 -4.55 3.66 11.54
N ASP A 13 -5.08 2.91 10.58
CA ASP A 13 -6.27 2.10 10.79
C ASP A 13 -5.82 0.68 11.11
N VAL A 14 -6.14 0.24 12.32
CA VAL A 14 -5.67 -1.04 12.84
C VAL A 14 -6.88 -1.92 13.15
N GLY A 15 -6.93 -3.11 12.56
CA GLY A 15 -8.05 -4.03 12.76
C GLY A 15 -8.16 -4.47 14.22
N VAL A 16 -9.36 -4.41 14.79
CA VAL A 16 -9.63 -4.80 16.18
C VAL A 16 -9.30 -6.26 16.42
N ALA A 17 -9.67 -7.16 15.48
CA ALA A 17 -9.30 -8.58 15.51
C ALA A 17 -7.79 -8.84 15.62
N GLY A 18 -6.97 -7.94 15.05
CA GLY A 18 -5.51 -8.00 15.18
C GLY A 18 -5.07 -7.51 16.56
N LEU A 19 -5.61 -6.36 16.99
CA LEU A 19 -5.29 -5.74 18.28
C LEU A 19 -5.56 -6.65 19.47
N GLU A 20 -6.63 -7.45 19.44
CA GLU A 20 -6.94 -8.41 20.52
C GLU A 20 -5.83 -9.42 20.81
N LYS A 21 -4.98 -9.69 19.82
CA LYS A 21 -3.89 -10.67 19.95
C LYS A 21 -2.61 -10.09 20.54
N VAL A 22 -2.49 -8.76 20.59
CA VAL A 22 -1.27 -8.04 20.98
C VAL A 22 -1.50 -7.08 22.14
N VAL A 23 -2.72 -6.58 22.31
CA VAL A 23 -3.16 -5.69 23.36
C VAL A 23 -4.30 -6.37 24.13
N ARG A 24 -4.34 -6.19 25.45
CA ARG A 24 -5.45 -6.70 26.27
C ARG A 24 -6.69 -5.84 26.03
N LEU A 25 -7.55 -6.28 25.12
CA LEU A 25 -8.86 -5.68 24.93
C LEU A 25 -9.87 -6.28 25.92
N PRO A 26 -10.78 -5.45 26.48
CA PRO A 26 -11.73 -5.88 27.52
C PRO A 26 -12.93 -6.68 26.98
N ALA A 27 -13.11 -6.73 25.66
CA ALA A 27 -14.15 -7.50 24.98
C ALA A 27 -13.65 -7.94 23.59
N GLY A 28 -14.33 -8.94 23.00
CA GLY A 28 -14.05 -9.41 21.64
C GLY A 28 -14.64 -8.49 20.56
N GLU A 29 -14.25 -8.72 19.31
CA GLU A 29 -14.41 -7.80 18.17
C GLU A 29 -15.86 -7.38 17.94
N LEU A 30 -16.77 -8.33 18.11
CA LEU A 30 -18.21 -8.14 17.89
C LEU A 30 -18.94 -7.46 19.07
N GLU A 31 -18.30 -7.42 20.24
CA GLU A 31 -18.88 -6.89 21.49
C GLU A 31 -18.16 -5.64 21.99
N LEU A 32 -17.04 -5.23 21.36
CA LEU A 32 -16.26 -4.09 21.78
C LEU A 32 -17.05 -2.79 21.66
N THR A 33 -17.21 -2.10 22.79
CA THR A 33 -17.83 -0.77 22.85
C THR A 33 -16.80 0.35 22.70
N GLU A 34 -17.24 1.54 22.33
CA GLU A 34 -16.37 2.71 22.20
C GLU A 34 -15.69 3.06 23.54
N ALA A 35 -16.42 2.98 24.66
CA ALA A 35 -15.86 3.24 25.99
C ALA A 35 -14.73 2.27 26.34
N GLN A 36 -14.90 0.99 25.98
CA GLN A 36 -13.87 -0.04 26.14
C GLN A 36 -12.66 0.18 25.24
N LEU A 37 -12.88 0.61 23.99
CA LEU A 37 -11.79 0.99 23.08
C LEU A 37 -11.00 2.18 23.64
N GLN A 38 -11.68 3.19 24.18
CA GLN A 38 -11.03 4.35 24.79
C GLN A 38 -10.28 3.98 26.08
N ALA A 39 -10.77 3.01 26.86
CA ALA A 39 -10.06 2.51 28.03
C ALA A 39 -8.72 1.83 27.64
N ALA A 40 -8.69 1.13 26.50
CA ALA A 40 -7.48 0.50 25.96
C ALA A 40 -6.58 1.46 25.16
N ARG A 41 -6.93 2.75 25.05
CA ARG A 41 -6.23 3.73 24.20
C ARG A 41 -4.73 3.80 24.50
N SER A 42 -4.35 3.84 25.77
CA SER A 42 -2.94 3.96 26.16
C SER A 42 -2.11 2.75 25.70
N ASP A 43 -2.65 1.54 25.84
CA ASP A 43 -1.97 0.31 25.44
C ASP A 43 -1.88 0.19 23.92
N ILE A 44 -2.94 0.60 23.20
CA ILE A 44 -2.95 0.67 21.74
C ILE A 44 -1.88 1.66 21.27
N ILE A 45 -1.84 2.87 21.82
CA ILE A 45 -0.84 3.89 21.44
C ILE A 45 0.57 3.36 21.71
N ALA A 46 0.83 2.79 22.88
CA ALA A 46 2.15 2.26 23.24
C ALA A 46 2.62 1.19 22.24
N TYR A 47 1.75 0.22 21.93
CA TYR A 47 2.06 -0.82 20.95
C TYR A 47 2.30 -0.24 19.55
N LEU A 48 1.47 0.70 19.11
CA LEU A 48 1.62 1.34 17.80
C LEU A 48 2.91 2.14 17.70
N LEU A 49 3.30 2.89 18.72
CA LEU A 49 4.56 3.64 18.75
C LEU A 49 5.80 2.74 18.83
N GLU A 50 5.68 1.56 19.44
CA GLU A 50 6.76 0.57 19.44
C GLU A 50 6.98 -0.02 18.03
N CYS A 51 5.88 -0.25 17.30
CA CYS A 51 5.90 -0.89 15.98
C CYS A 51 6.09 0.08 14.81
N LEU A 52 5.72 1.34 14.97
CA LEU A 52 5.76 2.38 13.94
C LEU A 52 6.86 3.38 14.24
N LYS A 53 7.85 3.44 13.36
CA LYS A 53 8.92 4.43 13.40
C LYS A 53 8.83 5.32 12.18
N VAL A 54 8.91 6.63 12.40
CA VAL A 54 8.83 7.63 11.34
C VAL A 54 10.07 8.51 11.37
N ASP A 55 10.80 8.50 10.26
CA ASP A 55 11.91 9.39 10.03
C ASP A 55 11.51 10.48 9.04
N ILE A 56 11.61 11.74 9.45
CA ILE A 56 11.36 12.90 8.59
C ILE A 56 12.69 13.51 8.19
N ASN A 57 12.93 13.61 6.87
CA ASN A 57 14.17 14.13 6.31
C ASN A 57 15.44 13.44 6.86
N GLY A 58 15.33 12.18 7.30
CA GLY A 58 16.43 11.41 7.89
C GLY A 58 16.60 11.57 9.40
N ASN A 59 15.75 12.37 10.06
CA ASN A 59 15.73 12.49 11.52
C ASN A 59 14.52 11.74 12.09
N SER A 60 14.74 10.92 13.11
CA SER A 60 13.65 10.25 13.85
C SER A 60 12.81 11.30 14.56
N VAL A 61 11.49 11.23 14.35
CA VAL A 61 10.52 12.15 14.97
C VAL A 61 9.59 11.36 15.88
N GLU A 62 9.41 11.85 17.10
CA GLU A 62 8.42 11.28 18.03
C GLU A 62 7.02 11.68 17.59
N ALA A 63 6.09 10.72 17.64
CA ALA A 63 4.70 10.98 17.28
C ALA A 63 3.95 11.58 18.47
N GLU A 64 3.15 12.61 18.20
CA GLU A 64 2.12 13.09 19.11
C GLU A 64 0.83 12.29 18.87
N ALA A 65 0.42 11.49 19.85
CA ALA A 65 -0.78 10.67 19.73
C ALA A 65 -2.05 11.53 19.86
N GLY A 66 -2.80 11.63 18.76
CA GLY A 66 -4.09 12.29 18.66
C GLY A 66 -5.27 11.42 19.10
N ALA A 67 -6.45 11.75 18.58
CA ALA A 67 -7.69 11.02 18.86
C ALA A 67 -7.63 9.56 18.40
N LEU A 68 -8.32 8.70 19.15
CA LEU A 68 -8.62 7.32 18.79
C LEU A 68 -10.10 7.26 18.42
N GLU A 69 -10.42 6.86 17.19
CA GLU A 69 -11.79 6.82 16.68
C GLU A 69 -12.19 5.37 16.32
N PRO A 70 -13.42 4.94 16.66
CA PRO A 70 -13.93 3.65 16.22
C PRO A 70 -14.39 3.71 14.75
N VAL A 71 -13.94 2.75 13.94
CA VAL A 71 -14.41 2.56 12.56
C VAL A 71 -15.36 1.37 12.50
N TYR A 72 -16.62 1.66 12.22
CA TYR A 72 -17.68 0.67 12.19
C TYR A 72 -17.76 -0.06 10.85
N ALA A 73 -17.98 -1.37 10.89
CA ALA A 73 -18.38 -2.17 9.75
C ALA A 73 -19.69 -2.91 10.05
N SER A 74 -20.36 -3.34 8.98
CA SER A 74 -21.52 -4.21 9.08
C SER A 74 -21.08 -5.67 9.00
N GLY A 75 -21.49 -6.47 9.98
CA GLY A 75 -21.24 -7.90 10.00
C GLY A 75 -22.09 -8.66 8.99
N PRO A 76 -21.84 -9.97 8.81
CA PRO A 76 -22.62 -10.83 7.89
C PRO A 76 -24.11 -10.85 8.22
N THR A 77 -24.47 -10.62 9.48
CA THR A 77 -25.83 -10.57 10.01
C THR A 77 -26.43 -9.16 10.04
N GLY A 78 -25.71 -8.15 9.55
CA GLY A 78 -26.12 -6.74 9.57
C GLY A 78 -25.88 -6.01 10.90
N GLN A 79 -25.33 -6.68 11.91
CA GLN A 79 -24.93 -6.05 13.17
C GLN A 79 -23.75 -5.09 12.92
N LYS A 80 -23.82 -3.87 13.47
CA LYS A 80 -22.68 -2.93 13.47
C LYS A 80 -21.72 -3.30 14.60
N TYR A 81 -20.44 -3.39 14.28
CA TYR A 81 -19.37 -3.61 15.24
C TYR A 81 -18.15 -2.75 14.88
N ILE A 82 -17.25 -2.55 15.84
CA ILE A 82 -16.01 -1.81 15.62
C ILE A 82 -15.01 -2.75 14.94
N SER A 83 -14.76 -2.50 13.65
CA SER A 83 -13.85 -3.34 12.85
C SER A 83 -12.41 -2.85 12.88
N TYR A 84 -12.22 -1.53 12.91
CA TYR A 84 -10.89 -0.91 13.03
C TYR A 84 -10.89 0.14 14.13
N ALA A 85 -9.75 0.24 14.81
CA ALA A 85 -9.40 1.35 15.68
C ALA A 85 -8.53 2.31 14.86
N ARG A 86 -9.04 3.51 14.61
CA ARG A 86 -8.34 4.56 13.88
C ARG A 86 -7.56 5.43 14.85
N GLN A 87 -6.25 5.30 14.86
CA GLN A 87 -5.39 6.15 15.68
C GLN A 87 -4.78 7.27 14.84
N HIS A 88 -4.96 8.51 15.29
CA HIS A 88 -4.34 9.67 14.67
C HIS A 88 -2.98 9.93 15.32
N PHE A 89 -1.95 10.11 14.50
CA PHE A 89 -0.62 10.51 14.92
C PHE A 89 -0.22 11.80 14.18
N GLN A 90 0.27 12.77 14.93
CA GLN A 90 0.85 13.99 14.39
C GLN A 90 2.35 13.91 14.56
N PHE A 91 3.09 14.14 13.47
CA PHE A 91 4.54 14.19 13.50
C PHE A 91 4.96 15.63 13.22
N PRO A 92 5.20 16.44 14.27
CA PRO A 92 5.60 17.82 14.09
C PRO A 92 7.00 17.89 13.47
N SER A 93 7.18 18.77 12.49
CA SER A 93 8.49 19.04 11.89
C SER A 93 8.77 20.54 11.89
N THR A 94 9.93 20.92 12.43
CA THR A 94 10.41 22.31 12.42
C THR A 94 10.92 22.74 11.04
N ALA A 95 11.32 21.79 10.20
CA ALA A 95 11.77 22.00 8.84
C ALA A 95 10.70 21.58 7.82
N GLU A 96 10.80 22.09 6.59
CA GLU A 96 9.96 21.61 5.49
C GLU A 96 10.18 20.10 5.28
N VAL A 97 9.10 19.34 5.36
CA VAL A 97 9.09 17.90 5.11
C VAL A 97 9.30 17.68 3.61
N LYS A 98 10.35 16.94 3.24
CA LYS A 98 10.66 16.58 1.83
C LYS A 98 10.54 15.09 1.59
N ARG A 99 10.94 14.29 2.58
CA ARG A 99 10.88 12.83 2.56
C ARG A 99 10.44 12.34 3.94
N VAL A 100 9.58 11.33 3.95
CA VAL A 100 9.20 10.61 5.16
C VAL A 100 9.44 9.14 4.94
N GLN A 101 10.18 8.50 5.83
CA GLN A 101 10.38 7.07 5.83
C GLN A 101 9.57 6.48 7.00
N LEU A 102 8.56 5.68 6.68
CA LEU A 102 7.78 4.94 7.66
C LEU A 102 8.31 3.51 7.69
N SER A 103 8.77 3.06 8.85
CA SER A 103 9.03 1.66 9.14
C SER A 103 7.92 1.11 10.03
N SER A 104 7.27 0.05 9.60
CA SER A 104 6.20 -0.60 10.35
C SER A 104 6.51 -2.07 10.52
N ALA A 105 6.41 -2.57 11.75
CA ALA A 105 6.53 -3.98 12.10
C ALA A 105 5.30 -4.46 12.90
N LEU A 106 4.12 -3.89 12.61
CA LEU A 106 2.86 -4.27 13.24
C LEU A 106 2.66 -5.79 13.19
N PHE A 107 2.16 -6.40 14.25
CA PHE A 107 1.74 -7.81 14.35
C PHE A 107 2.78 -8.86 13.93
N PHE A 108 4.04 -8.47 13.75
CA PHE A 108 5.10 -9.36 13.27
C PHE A 108 5.30 -10.57 14.18
N THR A 109 5.11 -10.38 15.49
CA THR A 109 5.24 -11.41 16.53
C THR A 109 4.07 -12.40 16.56
N VAL A 110 2.92 -12.09 15.94
CA VAL A 110 1.69 -12.89 16.04
C VAL A 110 1.35 -13.56 14.71
N ILE A 111 1.47 -12.84 13.59
CA ILE A 111 1.14 -13.37 12.26
C ILE A 111 2.12 -12.83 11.22
N ARG A 112 2.91 -13.74 10.62
CA ARG A 112 3.92 -13.40 9.60
C ARG A 112 3.34 -12.65 8.39
N ASN A 113 2.05 -12.83 8.10
CA ASN A 113 1.38 -12.31 6.90
C ASN A 113 0.12 -11.49 7.25
N HIS A 114 0.24 -10.56 8.18
CA HIS A 114 -0.84 -9.61 8.49
C HIS A 114 -0.93 -8.55 7.39
N GLN A 115 -2.16 -8.13 7.05
CA GLN A 115 -2.42 -6.95 6.23
C GLN A 115 -2.65 -5.76 7.16
N ALA A 116 -1.89 -4.68 6.97
CA ALA A 116 -2.14 -3.40 7.62
C ALA A 116 -2.42 -2.34 6.55
N ALA A 117 -3.45 -1.51 6.81
CA ALA A 117 -3.77 -0.36 6.00
C ALA A 117 -3.27 0.90 6.73
N VAL A 118 -2.33 1.62 6.11
CA VAL A 118 -1.88 2.91 6.62
C VAL A 118 -2.37 4.01 5.71
N ILE A 119 -3.00 5.01 6.32
CA ILE A 119 -3.56 6.15 5.61
C ILE A 119 -2.66 7.36 5.88
N VAL A 120 -2.00 7.82 4.84
CA VAL A 120 -1.07 8.96 4.95
C VAL A 120 -1.76 10.19 4.40
N SER A 121 -1.83 11.25 5.22
CA SER A 121 -2.36 12.56 4.82
C SER A 121 -1.25 13.61 4.86
N TRP A 122 -0.90 14.14 3.69
CA TRP A 122 0.16 15.14 3.56
C TRP A 122 -0.25 16.27 2.62
N ARG A 123 -0.24 17.51 3.11
CA ARG A 123 -0.64 18.72 2.35
C ARG A 123 -2.03 18.57 1.71
N GLY A 124 -2.97 17.94 2.43
CA GLY A 124 -4.34 17.70 1.97
C GLY A 124 -4.53 16.53 1.00
N VAL A 125 -3.45 15.84 0.60
CA VAL A 125 -3.52 14.61 -0.22
C VAL A 125 -3.53 13.40 0.71
N GLN A 126 -4.55 12.55 0.58
CA GLN A 126 -4.68 11.32 1.33
C GLN A 126 -4.45 10.10 0.43
N LYS A 127 -3.62 9.16 0.86
CA LYS A 127 -3.37 7.91 0.14
C LYS A 127 -3.30 6.73 1.10
N VAL A 128 -3.99 5.64 0.72
CA VAL A 128 -4.05 4.40 1.49
C VAL A 128 -2.98 3.44 0.97
N TYR A 129 -2.17 2.89 1.87
CA TYR A 129 -1.18 1.87 1.58
C TYR A 129 -1.54 0.59 2.32
N ASN A 130 -1.92 -0.44 1.54
CA ASN A 130 -2.12 -1.79 2.04
C ASN A 130 -0.80 -2.55 1.88
N LYS A 131 -0.20 -2.99 2.99
CA LYS A 131 1.09 -3.70 3.01
C LYS A 131 1.00 -4.96 3.85
N TYR A 132 1.89 -5.90 3.55
CA TYR A 132 2.00 -7.20 4.22
C TYR A 132 3.29 -7.27 5.03
N GLY A 133 3.21 -7.78 6.25
CA GLY A 133 4.39 -8.04 7.08
C GLY A 133 5.13 -6.75 7.48
N PRO A 134 6.41 -6.84 7.88
CA PRO A 134 7.21 -5.67 8.16
C PRO A 134 7.54 -4.96 6.84
N TYR A 135 7.31 -3.66 6.76
CA TYR A 135 7.58 -2.89 5.56
C TYR A 135 8.23 -1.55 5.87
N GLN A 136 8.98 -1.06 4.90
CA GLN A 136 9.46 0.31 4.86
C GLN A 136 8.79 1.03 3.69
N LEU A 137 8.15 2.15 3.99
CA LEU A 137 7.51 3.04 3.04
C LEU A 137 8.34 4.32 2.95
N ASP A 138 9.04 4.48 1.83
CA ASP A 138 9.65 5.74 1.45
C ASP A 138 8.60 6.62 0.75
N LEU A 139 8.16 7.66 1.46
CA LEU A 139 7.16 8.60 1.01
C LEU A 139 7.81 9.94 0.67
N THR A 140 7.52 10.40 -0.54
CA THR A 140 7.78 11.77 -0.97
C THR A 140 6.47 12.34 -1.47
N PHE A 141 6.29 13.66 -1.40
CA PHE A 141 5.05 14.29 -1.87
C PHE A 141 4.74 13.92 -3.33
N ALA A 142 5.77 13.81 -4.18
CA ALA A 142 5.64 13.36 -5.56
C ALA A 142 5.10 11.92 -5.71
N ARG A 143 5.35 11.02 -4.74
CA ARG A 143 4.78 9.66 -4.75
C ARG A 143 3.36 9.60 -4.20
N LEU A 144 3.00 10.54 -3.31
CA LEU A 144 1.61 10.68 -2.84
C LEU A 144 0.72 11.25 -3.94
N ASN A 145 1.19 12.28 -4.63
CA ASN A 145 0.48 12.91 -5.74
C ASN A 145 1.29 12.84 -7.05
N PRO A 146 1.38 11.65 -7.66
CA PRO A 146 2.17 11.48 -8.86
C PRO A 146 1.51 12.20 -10.05
N THR A 147 2.32 12.88 -10.85
CA THR A 147 1.87 13.43 -12.12
C THR A 147 1.71 12.30 -13.14
N ILE A 148 0.83 12.49 -14.13
CA ILE A 148 0.62 11.49 -15.20
C ILE A 148 1.95 11.14 -15.90
N LEU A 149 2.78 12.15 -16.18
CA LEU A 149 4.08 11.95 -16.80
C LEU A 149 5.04 11.20 -15.87
N GLY A 150 5.07 11.53 -14.58
CA GLY A 150 5.89 10.82 -13.58
C GLY A 150 5.50 9.34 -13.48
N THR A 151 4.20 9.06 -13.39
CA THR A 151 3.67 7.70 -13.42
C THR A 151 4.07 6.98 -14.71
N ALA A 152 3.86 7.60 -15.88
CA ALA A 152 4.20 6.98 -17.16
C ALA A 152 5.68 6.60 -17.26
N VAL A 153 6.59 7.48 -16.84
CA VAL A 153 8.04 7.22 -16.81
C VAL A 153 8.37 6.09 -15.83
N GLU A 154 7.78 6.09 -14.64
CA GLU A 154 7.99 5.02 -13.65
C GLU A 154 7.54 3.65 -14.19
N PHE A 155 6.38 3.58 -14.85
CA PHE A 155 5.91 2.36 -15.50
C PHE A 155 6.84 1.89 -16.63
N ILE A 156 7.36 2.81 -17.46
CA ILE A 156 8.33 2.47 -18.51
C ILE A 156 9.61 1.90 -17.89
N LEU A 157 10.14 2.54 -16.83
CA LEU A 157 11.35 2.08 -16.13
C LEU A 157 11.15 0.71 -15.49
N TRP A 158 10.02 0.48 -14.81
CA TRP A 158 9.68 -0.83 -14.25
C TRP A 158 9.51 -1.89 -15.34
N GLY A 159 8.90 -1.54 -16.48
CA GLY A 159 8.79 -2.40 -17.65
C GLY A 159 10.16 -2.79 -18.23
N MET A 160 11.08 -1.83 -18.38
CA MET A 160 12.46 -2.11 -18.78
C MET A 160 13.13 -3.08 -17.81
N HIS A 161 13.06 -2.79 -16.51
CA HIS A 161 13.63 -3.66 -15.48
C HIS A 161 13.04 -5.09 -15.53
N HIS A 162 11.74 -5.21 -15.74
CA HIS A 162 11.05 -6.49 -15.88
C HIS A 162 11.59 -7.31 -17.06
N ILE A 163 11.84 -6.69 -18.22
CA ILE A 163 12.43 -7.36 -19.39
C ILE A 163 13.84 -7.86 -19.08
N PHE A 164 14.67 -7.08 -18.37
CA PHE A 164 16.05 -7.48 -18.05
C PHE A 164 16.14 -8.61 -17.01
N VAL A 165 15.19 -8.70 -16.09
CA VAL A 165 15.22 -9.68 -14.98
C VAL A 165 14.36 -10.91 -15.26
N GLY A 166 13.37 -10.82 -16.15
CA GLY A 166 12.44 -11.91 -16.45
C GLY A 166 13.04 -12.99 -17.36
N TYR A 167 13.27 -14.19 -16.81
CA TYR A 167 13.71 -15.36 -17.58
C TYR A 167 12.77 -15.71 -18.75
N ASP A 168 11.47 -15.52 -18.56
CA ASP A 168 10.44 -15.73 -19.59
C ASP A 168 10.64 -14.81 -20.80
N HIS A 169 10.98 -13.54 -20.56
CA HIS A 169 11.25 -12.58 -21.65
C HIS A 169 12.54 -12.93 -22.40
N ILE A 170 13.57 -13.39 -21.69
CA ILE A 170 14.81 -13.86 -22.31
C ILE A 170 14.55 -15.11 -23.17
N ALA A 171 13.75 -16.05 -22.67
CA ALA A 171 13.35 -17.24 -23.43
C ALA A 171 12.53 -16.88 -24.67
N PHE A 172 11.59 -15.94 -24.55
CA PHE A 172 10.82 -15.40 -25.67
C PHE A 172 11.71 -14.73 -26.73
N LEU A 173 12.66 -13.88 -26.30
CA LEU A 173 13.61 -13.23 -27.21
C LEU A 173 14.54 -14.24 -27.89
N MET A 174 15.00 -15.29 -27.19
CA MET A 174 15.76 -16.37 -27.83
C MET A 174 14.94 -17.13 -28.85
N ALA A 175 13.68 -17.46 -28.54
CA ALA A 175 12.78 -18.12 -29.49
C ALA A 175 12.57 -17.26 -30.74
N LEU A 176 12.43 -15.95 -30.58
CA LEU A 176 12.36 -14.97 -31.67
C LEU A 176 13.64 -14.90 -32.50
N LEU A 177 14.81 -14.91 -31.87
CA LEU A 177 16.12 -14.95 -32.54
C LEU A 177 16.30 -16.23 -33.36
N LEU A 178 15.82 -17.37 -32.86
CA LEU A 178 15.85 -18.64 -33.58
C LEU A 178 14.85 -18.66 -34.74
N ALA A 179 13.69 -18.02 -34.58
CA ALA A 179 12.63 -17.99 -35.59
C ALA A 179 12.87 -16.93 -36.70
N ALA A 180 13.47 -15.79 -36.37
CA ALA A 180 13.65 -14.67 -37.28
C ALA A 180 15.09 -14.64 -37.85
N GLN A 181 15.25 -15.11 -39.08
CA GLN A 181 16.54 -15.08 -39.79
C GLN A 181 17.00 -13.67 -40.20
N ARG A 182 16.14 -12.65 -40.06
CA ARG A 182 16.41 -11.25 -40.44
C ARG A 182 16.00 -10.28 -39.34
N LEU A 183 16.89 -9.36 -38.99
CA LEU A 183 16.67 -8.29 -38.01
C LEU A 183 15.38 -7.49 -38.26
N ARG A 184 15.03 -7.24 -39.52
CA ARG A 184 13.81 -6.49 -39.88
C ARG A 184 12.52 -7.20 -39.45
N ASP A 185 12.47 -8.52 -39.62
CA ASP A 185 11.29 -9.32 -39.28
C ASP A 185 11.15 -9.42 -37.76
N MET A 186 12.29 -9.56 -37.05
CA MET A 186 12.34 -9.52 -35.59
C MET A 186 11.82 -8.20 -35.03
N VAL A 187 12.32 -7.06 -35.53
CA VAL A 187 11.85 -5.75 -35.07
C VAL A 187 10.35 -5.60 -35.31
N ARG A 188 9.84 -6.01 -36.48
CA ARG A 188 8.41 -5.94 -36.78
C ARG A 188 7.56 -6.74 -35.79
N VAL A 189 7.92 -8.00 -35.51
CA VAL A 189 7.19 -8.86 -34.58
C VAL A 189 7.24 -8.30 -33.16
N VAL A 190 8.43 -7.92 -32.66
CA VAL A 190 8.58 -7.36 -31.31
C VAL A 190 7.79 -6.08 -31.14
N THR A 191 7.79 -5.20 -32.15
CA THR A 191 7.06 -3.93 -32.09
C THR A 191 5.55 -4.19 -32.11
N SER A 192 5.07 -5.08 -32.99
CA SER A 192 3.65 -5.46 -33.03
C SER A 192 3.19 -6.10 -31.71
N PHE A 193 4.00 -6.98 -31.12
CA PHE A 193 3.73 -7.58 -29.82
C PHE A 193 3.67 -6.52 -28.70
N THR A 194 4.66 -5.63 -28.65
CA THR A 194 4.73 -4.55 -27.64
C THR A 194 3.51 -3.62 -27.75
N VAL A 195 3.12 -3.25 -28.97
CA VAL A 195 1.96 -2.38 -29.22
C VAL A 195 0.67 -3.08 -28.81
N ALA A 196 0.45 -4.33 -29.26
CA ALA A 196 -0.74 -5.09 -28.91
C ALA A 196 -0.85 -5.29 -27.39
N HIS A 197 0.25 -5.68 -26.75
CA HIS A 197 0.31 -5.88 -25.30
C HIS A 197 0.02 -4.59 -24.51
N SER A 198 0.64 -3.47 -24.91
CA SER A 198 0.40 -2.16 -24.30
C SER A 198 -1.06 -1.72 -24.42
N ILE A 199 -1.69 -1.96 -25.58
CA ILE A 199 -3.12 -1.66 -25.79
C ILE A 199 -3.98 -2.51 -24.85
N THR A 200 -3.69 -3.82 -24.72
CA THR A 200 -4.47 -4.69 -23.84
C THR A 200 -4.33 -4.30 -22.36
N LEU A 201 -3.12 -3.95 -21.91
CA LEU A 201 -2.90 -3.46 -20.55
C LEU A 201 -3.61 -2.13 -20.30
N LEU A 202 -3.59 -1.22 -21.27
CA LEU A 202 -4.30 0.06 -21.16
C LEU A 202 -5.82 -0.15 -21.04
N LEU A 203 -6.39 -1.02 -21.89
CA LEU A 203 -7.82 -1.33 -21.86
C LEU A 203 -8.25 -2.02 -20.55
N ALA A 204 -7.40 -2.91 -20.01
CA ALA A 204 -7.64 -3.55 -18.73
C ALA A 204 -7.50 -2.55 -17.56
N ALA A 205 -6.48 -1.69 -17.57
CA ALA A 205 -6.21 -0.72 -16.51
C ALA A 205 -7.27 0.40 -16.45
N LEU A 206 -7.80 0.82 -17.60
CA LEU A 206 -8.90 1.78 -17.70
C LEU A 206 -10.28 1.12 -17.51
N ASP A 207 -10.32 -0.17 -17.20
CA ASP A 207 -11.54 -0.92 -16.91
C ASP A 207 -12.52 -1.01 -18.10
N LEU A 208 -12.07 -0.74 -19.33
CA LEU A 208 -12.91 -0.85 -20.53
C LEU A 208 -13.19 -2.31 -20.90
N ILE A 209 -12.26 -3.22 -20.59
CA ILE A 209 -12.39 -4.65 -20.86
C ILE A 209 -12.03 -5.42 -19.59
N ARG A 210 -13.04 -6.05 -18.97
CA ARG A 210 -12.86 -7.00 -17.86
C ARG A 210 -12.99 -8.42 -18.37
N LEU A 211 -11.88 -9.15 -18.41
CA LEU A 211 -11.88 -10.59 -18.66
C LEU A 211 -11.99 -11.34 -17.31
N PRO A 212 -12.86 -12.36 -17.17
CA PRO A 212 -12.94 -13.17 -15.96
C PRO A 212 -11.62 -13.92 -15.71
N GLY A 213 -11.09 -13.85 -14.48
CA GLY A 213 -9.83 -14.49 -14.09
C GLY A 213 -9.76 -15.98 -14.44
N ALA A 214 -10.88 -16.69 -14.34
CA ALA A 214 -10.99 -18.10 -14.70
C ALA A 214 -10.69 -18.37 -16.19
N MET A 215 -11.07 -17.47 -17.11
CA MET A 215 -10.74 -17.62 -18.53
C MET A 215 -9.27 -17.31 -18.79
N THR A 216 -8.68 -16.31 -18.12
CA THR A 216 -7.26 -15.98 -18.28
C THR A 216 -6.34 -17.05 -17.72
N GLU A 217 -6.67 -17.63 -16.56
CA GLU A 217 -5.91 -18.73 -15.97
C GLU A 217 -5.97 -20.00 -16.84
N SER A 218 -7.15 -20.30 -17.40
CA SER A 218 -7.33 -21.46 -18.28
C SER A 218 -6.58 -21.31 -19.61
N LEU A 219 -6.46 -20.10 -20.17
CA LEU A 219 -5.74 -19.86 -21.44
C LEU A 219 -4.22 -19.84 -21.28
N ILE A 220 -3.70 -19.47 -20.10
CA ILE A 220 -2.25 -19.44 -19.83
C ILE A 220 -1.75 -20.84 -19.44
N ALA A 221 -2.60 -21.67 -18.83
CA ALA A 221 -2.26 -23.03 -18.42
C ALA A 221 -2.39 -24.09 -19.54
N ALA A 222 -2.91 -23.72 -20.72
CA ALA A 222 -3.18 -24.63 -21.84
C ALA A 222 -2.00 -24.80 -22.81
#